data_AF-A0A7S1WN19-F1
#
_entry.id   AF-A0A7S1WN19-F1
#
_cell.length_a   1.000
_cell.length_b   1.000
_cell.length_c   1.000
_cell.angle_alpha   90.00
_cell.angle_beta   90.00
_cell.angle_gamma   90.00
#
_symmetry.space_group_name_H-M   'P 1'
#
loop_
_entity.id
_entity.type
_entity.pdbx_description
1 polymer ?
#
loop_
_entity_poly.entity_id
_entity_poly.type
_entity_poly.pdbx_seq_one_letter_code
_entity_poly.pdbx_strand_id
1 'polypeptide(L)'
;ARAASSVGARLSLPDSARACTMLTGRLEAYLASKGLQGADIPKIVAAWEVAKYTTKGALIVACVRYQPLTRLFQRTYRPFRERVRVRMLRELERTKEQRGGYARRLRALQARQQQLGRFRDTVKGNLRRRMLLQRQRMEAAPGFGAFRRLADWYREQSARRSEQVAQSRAFASMARLLALEPRKLAIGVAEGLILGVALAPLYYPLEFYFIVRFFQRRNSTNAFITDINELREMVE
;
A
#
# COMPACT_ATOMS: atom_id res chain seq x y z
N ALA A 1 -17.08 63.79 -23.28
CA ALA A 1 -17.02 63.00 -22.04
C ALA A 1 -17.47 61.56 -22.34
N ARG A 2 -16.52 60.61 -22.40
CA ARG A 2 -16.82 59.17 -22.52
C ARG A 2 -16.13 58.47 -21.36
N ALA A 3 -16.93 57.95 -20.42
CA ALA A 3 -16.45 57.18 -19.29
C ALA A 3 -16.06 55.77 -19.77
N ALA A 4 -14.77 55.46 -19.72
CA ALA A 4 -14.27 54.12 -19.96
C ALA A 4 -14.59 53.24 -18.74
N SER A 5 -15.67 52.46 -18.86
CA SER A 5 -16.00 51.37 -17.95
C SER A 5 -14.92 50.29 -18.06
N SER A 6 -13.98 50.29 -17.12
CA SER A 6 -13.04 49.18 -16.92
C SER A 6 -13.82 48.00 -16.35
N VAL A 7 -14.33 47.15 -17.24
CA VAL A 7 -14.86 45.83 -16.92
C VAL A 7 -13.70 44.99 -16.39
N GLY A 8 -13.44 45.11 -15.09
CA GLY A 8 -12.45 44.35 -14.37
C GLY A 8 -12.83 42.88 -14.43
N ALA A 9 -12.12 42.13 -15.26
CA ALA A 9 -12.24 40.68 -15.35
C ALA A 9 -11.89 40.10 -13.97
N ARG A 10 -12.91 39.80 -13.16
CA ARG A 10 -12.77 39.01 -11.95
C ARG A 10 -12.38 37.61 -12.41
N LEU A 11 -11.09 37.37 -12.54
CA LEU A 11 -10.52 36.03 -12.65
C LEU A 11 -10.96 35.28 -11.39
N SER A 12 -12.02 34.50 -11.52
CA SER A 12 -12.45 33.56 -10.50
C SER A 12 -11.30 32.59 -10.26
N LEU A 13 -10.58 32.80 -9.16
CA LEU A 13 -9.58 31.85 -8.69
C LEU A 13 -10.23 30.46 -8.63
N PRO A 14 -9.54 29.43 -9.14
CA PRO A 14 -10.07 28.06 -9.14
C PRO A 14 -10.44 27.65 -7.72
N ASP A 15 -11.54 26.91 -7.56
CA ASP A 15 -12.08 26.55 -6.24
C ASP A 15 -11.07 25.78 -5.35
N SER A 16 -10.06 25.16 -5.96
CA SER A 16 -8.93 24.55 -5.24
C SER A 16 -8.09 25.55 -4.44
N ALA A 17 -7.90 26.78 -4.95
CA ALA A 17 -7.17 27.83 -4.24
C ALA A 17 -7.94 28.30 -3.00
N ARG A 18 -9.28 28.38 -3.09
CA ARG A 18 -10.14 28.76 -1.97
C ARG A 18 -10.13 27.73 -0.84
N ALA A 19 -10.05 26.44 -1.18
CA ALA A 19 -9.96 25.38 -0.17
C ALA A 19 -8.63 25.44 0.61
N CYS A 20 -7.52 25.72 -0.07
CA CYS A 20 -6.21 25.87 0.57
C CYS A 20 -6.13 27.07 1.53
N THR A 21 -6.76 28.21 1.17
CA THR A 21 -6.76 29.39 2.04
C THR A 21 -7.58 29.17 3.32
N MET A 22 -8.65 28.40 3.26
CA MET A 22 -9.43 28.04 4.46
C MET A 22 -8.66 27.13 5.42
N LEU A 23 -7.88 26.18 4.90
CA LEU A 23 -7.09 25.27 5.73
C LEU A 23 -5.91 25.97 6.40
N THR A 24 -5.23 26.85 5.68
CA THR A 24 -4.10 27.64 6.21
C THR A 24 -4.54 28.55 7.35
N GLY A 25 -5.66 29.28 7.19
CA GLY A 25 -6.19 30.12 8.27
C GLY A 25 -6.60 29.34 9.53
N ARG A 26 -7.15 28.13 9.37
CA ARG A 26 -7.47 27.25 10.52
C ARG A 26 -6.21 26.73 11.22
N LEU A 27 -5.18 26.39 10.45
CA LEU A 27 -3.89 25.95 10.99
C LEU A 27 -3.21 27.09 11.74
N GLU A 28 -3.21 28.29 11.17
CA GLU A 28 -2.70 29.52 11.81
C GLU A 28 -3.43 29.80 13.12
N ALA A 29 -4.77 29.79 13.12
CA ALA A 29 -5.56 29.99 14.34
C ALA A 29 -5.26 28.93 15.40
N TYR A 30 -5.12 27.66 15.00
CA TYR A 30 -4.74 26.58 15.91
C TYR A 30 -3.33 26.80 16.49
N LEU A 31 -2.33 27.11 15.66
CA LEU A 31 -0.96 27.32 16.12
C LEU A 31 -0.85 28.59 17.00
N ALA A 32 -1.59 29.65 16.67
CA ALA A 32 -1.70 30.84 17.51
C ALA A 32 -2.31 30.50 18.89
N SER A 33 -3.37 29.68 18.93
CA SER A 33 -3.94 29.17 20.20
C SER A 33 -2.98 28.33 21.04
N LYS A 34 -1.88 27.88 20.42
CA LYS A 34 -0.81 27.10 21.05
C LYS A 34 0.41 27.94 21.42
N GLY A 35 0.33 29.28 21.29
CA GLY A 35 1.41 30.21 21.63
C GLY A 35 2.57 30.21 20.62
N LEU A 36 2.34 29.73 19.40
CA LEU A 36 3.34 29.73 18.33
C LEU A 36 3.17 30.97 17.46
N GLN A 37 4.28 31.61 17.12
CA GLN A 37 4.29 32.79 16.27
C GLN A 37 4.14 32.40 14.79
N GLY A 38 3.64 33.32 13.96
CA GLY A 38 3.50 33.10 12.52
C GLY A 38 4.82 32.68 11.84
N ALA A 39 5.96 33.15 12.34
CA ALA A 39 7.28 32.80 11.84
C ALA A 39 7.67 31.32 12.05
N ASP A 40 7.01 30.60 12.95
CA ASP A 40 7.30 29.18 13.23
C ASP A 40 6.50 28.22 12.35
N ILE A 41 5.40 28.69 11.76
CA ILE A 41 4.54 27.89 10.88
C ILE A 41 5.31 27.24 9.73
N PRO A 42 6.10 27.97 8.90
CA PRO A 42 6.86 27.34 7.82
C PRO A 42 7.90 26.34 8.33
N LYS A 43 8.48 26.57 9.53
CA LYS A 43 9.45 25.65 10.14
C LYS A 43 8.79 24.34 10.58
N ILE A 44 7.60 24.43 11.18
CA ILE A 44 6.81 23.27 11.61
C ILE A 44 6.39 22.45 10.40
N VAL A 45 5.88 23.10 9.34
CA VAL A 45 5.47 22.42 8.10
C VAL A 45 6.67 21.74 7.44
N ALA A 46 7.82 22.42 7.34
CA ALA A 46 9.04 21.83 6.80
C ALA A 46 9.51 20.62 7.63
N ALA A 47 9.54 20.75 8.96
CA ALA A 47 9.90 19.65 9.85
C ALA A 47 8.94 18.45 9.72
N TRP A 48 7.64 18.72 9.57
CA TRP A 48 6.63 17.67 9.39
C TRP A 48 6.76 16.95 8.06
N GLU A 49 7.01 17.67 6.97
CA GLU A 49 7.30 17.07 5.67
C GLU A 49 8.54 16.16 5.74
N VAL A 50 9.63 16.62 6.36
CA VAL A 50 10.85 15.83 6.52
C VAL A 50 10.60 14.59 7.40
N ALA A 51 9.91 14.75 8.54
CA ALA A 51 9.58 13.64 9.43
C ALA A 51 8.76 12.56 8.71
N LYS A 52 7.73 12.97 7.97
CA LYS A 52 6.87 12.09 7.17
C LYS A 52 7.67 11.22 6.21
N TYR A 53 8.56 11.82 5.42
CA TYR A 53 9.37 11.06 4.46
C TYR A 53 10.43 10.20 5.13
N THR A 54 10.97 10.64 6.26
CA THR A 54 11.94 9.88 7.06
C THR A 54 11.29 8.62 7.63
N THR A 55 10.13 8.73 8.26
CA THR A 55 9.38 7.59 8.80
C THR A 55 8.97 6.62 7.70
N LYS A 56 8.51 7.13 6.55
CA LYS A 56 8.21 6.30 5.40
C LYS A 56 9.44 5.55 4.88
N GLY A 57 10.60 6.22 4.81
CA GLY A 57 11.87 5.60 4.48
C GLY A 57 12.27 4.50 5.47
N ALA A 58 12.14 4.77 6.77
CA ALA A 58 12.42 3.80 7.83
C ALA A 58 11.50 2.56 7.73
N LEU A 59 10.20 2.76 7.47
CA LEU A 59 9.25 1.67 7.25
C LEU A 59 9.62 0.83 6.02
N ILE A 60 10.08 1.46 4.93
CA ILE A 60 10.59 0.74 3.76
C ILE A 60 11.81 -0.12 4.12
N VAL A 61 12.80 0.45 4.79
CA VAL A 61 14.01 -0.28 5.21
C VAL A 61 13.64 -1.44 6.14
N ALA A 62 12.75 -1.22 7.11
CA ALA A 62 12.27 -2.27 8.00
C ALA A 62 11.54 -3.37 7.23
N CYS A 63 10.67 -3.03 6.26
CA CYS A 63 9.95 -4.01 5.46
C CYS A 63 10.87 -4.78 4.49
N VAL A 64 11.93 -4.16 3.98
CA VAL A 64 12.99 -4.85 3.22
C VAL A 64 13.67 -5.91 4.09
N ARG A 65 13.96 -5.60 5.36
CA ARG A 65 14.64 -6.53 6.27
C ARG A 65 13.74 -7.65 6.79
N TYR A 66 12.50 -7.33 7.16
CA TYR A 66 11.62 -8.24 7.89
C TYR A 66 10.49 -8.85 7.05
N GLN A 67 10.05 -8.18 5.98
CA GLN A 67 8.94 -8.58 5.11
C GLN A 67 7.69 -9.05 5.89
N PRO A 68 7.16 -8.21 6.79
CA PRO A 68 6.14 -8.63 7.75
C PRO A 68 4.85 -9.09 7.06
N LEU A 69 4.44 -8.44 5.96
CA LEU A 69 3.21 -8.79 5.26
C LEU A 69 3.37 -10.11 4.52
N THR A 70 4.48 -10.33 3.82
CA THR A 70 4.76 -11.63 3.19
C THR A 70 4.78 -12.74 4.23
N ARG A 71 5.41 -12.54 5.40
CA ARG A 71 5.42 -13.55 6.46
C ARG A 71 4.02 -13.82 7.02
N LEU A 72 3.23 -12.77 7.24
CA LEU A 72 1.85 -12.89 7.71
C LEU A 72 0.99 -13.63 6.68
N PHE A 73 1.05 -13.24 5.41
CA PHE A 73 0.33 -13.89 4.34
C PHE A 73 0.78 -15.33 4.12
N GLN A 74 2.08 -15.61 4.19
CA GLN A 74 2.58 -16.98 4.10
C GLN A 74 2.00 -17.81 5.25
N ARG A 75 2.05 -17.33 6.50
CA ARG A 75 1.52 -18.06 7.65
C ARG A 75 0.01 -18.34 7.51
N THR A 76 -0.76 -17.35 7.05
CA THR A 76 -2.22 -17.48 6.92
C THR A 76 -2.64 -18.28 5.68
N TYR A 77 -1.94 -18.14 4.54
CA TYR A 77 -2.27 -18.84 3.30
C TYR A 77 -1.65 -20.24 3.17
N ARG A 78 -0.59 -20.58 3.91
CA ARG A 78 0.05 -21.90 3.84
C ARG A 78 -0.94 -23.07 4.00
N PRO A 79 -1.78 -23.13 5.05
CA PRO A 79 -2.68 -24.25 5.23
C PRO A 79 -3.70 -24.35 4.10
N PHE A 80 -4.15 -23.21 3.55
CA PHE A 80 -5.05 -23.22 2.42
C PHE A 80 -4.37 -23.77 1.15
N ARG A 81 -3.15 -23.31 0.86
CA ARG A 81 -2.39 -23.74 -0.31
C ARG A 81 -1.99 -25.21 -0.21
N GLU A 82 -1.61 -25.69 0.98
CA GLU A 82 -1.31 -27.10 1.23
C GLU A 82 -2.57 -27.96 1.05
N ARG A 83 -3.74 -27.54 1.58
CA ARG A 83 -5.01 -28.26 1.36
C ARG A 83 -5.37 -28.34 -0.12
N VAL A 84 -5.21 -27.25 -0.87
CA VAL A 84 -5.47 -27.24 -2.32
C VAL A 84 -4.47 -28.13 -3.06
N ARG A 85 -3.18 -28.07 -2.69
CA ARG A 85 -2.13 -28.91 -3.30
C ARG A 85 -2.37 -30.40 -3.03
N VAL A 86 -2.73 -30.77 -1.79
CA VAL A 86 -3.05 -32.16 -1.42
C VAL A 86 -4.28 -32.65 -2.19
N ARG A 87 -5.33 -31.82 -2.34
CA ARG A 87 -6.48 -32.20 -3.19
C ARG A 87 -6.06 -32.42 -4.64
N MET A 88 -5.25 -31.52 -5.20
CA MET A 88 -4.79 -31.62 -6.57
C MET A 88 -3.89 -32.85 -6.80
N LEU A 89 -3.02 -33.17 -5.84
CA LEU A 89 -2.19 -34.38 -5.88
C LEU A 89 -3.02 -35.65 -5.76
N ARG A 90 -4.02 -35.71 -4.87
CA ARG A 90 -4.95 -36.85 -4.79
C ARG A 90 -5.74 -37.05 -6.09
N GLU A 91 -6.13 -35.96 -6.76
CA GLU A 91 -6.77 -36.06 -8.08
C GLU A 91 -5.81 -36.59 -9.15
N LEU A 92 -4.53 -36.19 -9.11
CA LEU A 92 -3.49 -36.70 -10.00
C LEU A 92 -3.13 -38.17 -9.73
N GLU A 93 -3.09 -38.59 -8.46
CA GLU A 93 -2.87 -39.97 -8.06
C GLU A 93 -4.02 -40.87 -8.48
N ARG A 94 -5.27 -40.44 -8.28
CA ARG A 94 -6.45 -41.15 -8.79
C ARG A 94 -6.41 -41.34 -10.31
N THR A 95 -5.89 -40.35 -11.04
CA THR A 95 -5.70 -40.47 -12.49
C THR A 95 -4.48 -41.33 -12.88
N LYS A 96 -3.45 -41.42 -12.04
CA LYS A 96 -2.29 -42.30 -12.24
C LYS A 96 -2.58 -43.77 -11.90
N GLU A 97 -3.26 -44.06 -10.80
CA GLU A 97 -3.68 -45.43 -10.45
C GLU A 97 -4.65 -45.99 -11.47
N GLN A 98 -5.53 -45.14 -11.99
CA GLN A 98 -6.39 -45.53 -13.11
C GLN A 98 -5.60 -45.88 -14.37
N ARG A 99 -4.37 -45.38 -14.59
CA ARG A 99 -3.52 -45.65 -15.79
C ARG A 99 -2.90 -47.06 -15.83
N GLY A 100 -2.69 -47.73 -14.69
CA GLY A 100 -2.04 -49.06 -14.65
C GLY A 100 -2.85 -50.19 -15.29
N GLY A 101 -4.18 -50.17 -15.16
CA GLY A 101 -5.11 -51.07 -15.88
C GLY A 101 -5.66 -50.50 -17.20
N TYR A 102 -5.36 -49.23 -17.50
CA TYR A 102 -5.95 -48.44 -18.61
C TYR A 102 -5.35 -48.75 -19.97
N ALA A 103 -4.08 -49.15 -20.04
CA ALA A 103 -3.38 -49.37 -21.30
C ALA A 103 -4.00 -50.50 -22.14
N ARG A 104 -4.55 -51.53 -21.49
CA ARG A 104 -5.25 -52.65 -22.16
C ARG A 104 -6.71 -52.31 -22.54
N ARG A 105 -7.37 -51.42 -21.79
CA ARG A 105 -8.73 -50.90 -22.10
C ARG A 105 -8.74 -49.73 -23.10
N LEU A 106 -7.63 -49.00 -23.26
CA LEU A 106 -7.47 -47.86 -24.16
C LEU A 106 -7.60 -48.23 -25.64
N ARG A 107 -7.15 -49.43 -26.05
CA ARG A 107 -7.32 -49.92 -27.43
C ARG A 107 -8.78 -50.22 -27.77
N ALA A 108 -9.58 -50.69 -26.79
CA ALA A 108 -11.02 -50.92 -26.97
C ALA A 108 -11.87 -49.64 -26.82
N LEU A 109 -11.39 -48.65 -26.05
CA LEU A 109 -12.06 -47.37 -25.84
C LEU A 109 -11.79 -46.34 -26.95
N GLN A 110 -10.71 -46.45 -27.73
CA GLN A 110 -10.47 -45.60 -28.91
C GLN A 110 -11.57 -45.76 -29.97
N ALA A 111 -12.11 -46.97 -30.13
CA ALA A 111 -13.29 -47.23 -30.97
C ALA A 111 -14.60 -46.60 -30.42
N ARG A 112 -14.68 -46.36 -29.11
CA ARG A 112 -15.81 -45.72 -28.41
C ARG A 112 -15.61 -44.19 -28.21
N GLN A 113 -14.39 -43.68 -28.40
CA GLN A 113 -13.98 -42.30 -28.15
C GLN A 113 -14.58 -41.29 -29.11
N GLN A 114 -14.94 -41.69 -30.33
CA GLN A 114 -15.61 -40.80 -31.28
C GLN A 114 -17.03 -40.42 -30.82
N GLN A 115 -17.75 -41.33 -30.15
CA GLN A 115 -19.05 -41.01 -29.54
C GLN A 115 -18.92 -40.27 -28.20
N LEU A 116 -17.87 -40.58 -27.42
CA LEU A 116 -17.59 -39.92 -26.14
C LEU A 116 -17.03 -38.50 -26.28
N GLY A 117 -16.50 -38.09 -27.44
CA GLY A 117 -16.06 -36.71 -27.69
C GLY A 117 -17.18 -35.70 -27.44
N ARG A 118 -18.37 -35.96 -27.98
CA ARG A 118 -19.56 -35.11 -27.78
C ARG A 118 -20.02 -35.07 -26.31
N PHE A 119 -19.97 -36.20 -25.62
CA PHE A 119 -20.29 -36.29 -24.19
C PHE A 119 -19.25 -35.57 -23.31
N ARG A 120 -17.98 -35.63 -23.71
CA ARG A 120 -16.86 -35.00 -23.00
C ARG A 120 -16.92 -33.48 -23.11
N ASP A 121 -17.41 -32.95 -24.24
CA ASP A 121 -17.67 -31.52 -24.39
C ASP A 121 -18.87 -31.06 -23.55
N THR A 122 -19.91 -31.88 -23.42
CA THR A 122 -21.03 -31.61 -22.50
C THR A 122 -20.59 -31.63 -21.03
N VAL A 123 -19.76 -32.60 -20.66
CA VAL A 123 -19.21 -32.71 -19.29
C VAL A 123 -18.25 -31.56 -18.99
N LYS A 124 -17.35 -31.19 -19.93
CA LYS A 124 -16.50 -29.99 -19.78
C LYS A 124 -17.33 -28.72 -19.65
N GLY A 125 -18.41 -28.59 -20.41
CA GLY A 125 -19.36 -27.48 -20.32
C GLY A 125 -20.01 -27.41 -18.94
N ASN A 126 -20.48 -28.54 -18.41
CA ASN A 126 -21.07 -28.64 -17.08
C ASN A 126 -20.06 -28.40 -15.96
N LEU A 127 -18.81 -28.84 -16.12
CA LEU A 127 -17.74 -28.59 -15.16
C LEU A 127 -17.36 -27.10 -15.13
N ARG A 128 -17.24 -26.45 -16.31
CA ARG A 128 -17.07 -25.00 -16.42
C ARG A 128 -18.22 -24.26 -15.76
N ARG A 129 -19.48 -24.67 -16.00
CA ARG A 129 -20.66 -24.12 -15.31
C ARG A 129 -20.57 -24.29 -13.81
N ARG A 130 -20.19 -25.47 -13.29
CA ARG A 130 -20.03 -25.68 -11.84
C ARG A 130 -18.90 -24.84 -11.24
N MET A 131 -17.78 -24.68 -11.94
CA MET A 131 -16.71 -23.78 -11.50
C MET A 131 -17.16 -22.32 -11.50
N LEU A 132 -17.90 -21.88 -12.52
CA LEU A 132 -18.48 -20.54 -12.56
C LEU A 132 -19.48 -20.34 -11.43
N LEU A 133 -20.34 -21.32 -11.15
CA LEU A 133 -21.29 -21.27 -10.03
C LEU A 133 -20.58 -21.30 -8.67
N GLN A 134 -19.50 -22.07 -8.50
CA GLN A 134 -18.69 -22.03 -7.28
C GLN A 134 -17.95 -20.70 -7.15
N ARG A 135 -17.48 -20.11 -8.25
CA ARG A 135 -16.87 -18.79 -8.27
C ARG A 135 -17.89 -17.74 -7.87
N GLN A 136 -19.11 -17.79 -8.43
CA GLN A 136 -20.23 -16.93 -8.04
C GLN A 136 -20.66 -17.15 -6.59
N ARG A 137 -20.72 -18.39 -6.08
CA ARG A 137 -21.03 -18.67 -4.67
C ARG A 137 -19.96 -18.18 -3.71
N MET A 138 -18.68 -18.28 -4.10
CA MET A 138 -17.59 -17.70 -3.32
C MET A 138 -17.55 -16.17 -3.41
N GLU A 139 -17.99 -15.59 -4.53
CA GLU A 139 -18.17 -14.14 -4.69
C GLU A 139 -19.39 -13.62 -3.91
N ALA A 140 -20.42 -14.46 -3.74
CA ALA A 140 -21.64 -14.16 -3.00
C ALA A 140 -21.52 -14.39 -1.48
N ALA A 141 -20.44 -15.00 -0.99
CA ALA A 141 -20.19 -15.13 0.45
C ALA A 141 -19.88 -13.73 1.03
N PRO A 142 -20.77 -13.17 1.86
CA PRO A 142 -20.58 -11.82 2.40
C PRO A 142 -19.33 -11.79 3.29
N GLY A 143 -18.40 -10.88 2.99
CA GLY A 143 -17.19 -10.63 3.79
C GLY A 143 -15.88 -11.25 3.26
N PHE A 144 -15.90 -12.45 2.67
CA PHE A 144 -14.66 -13.11 2.22
C PHE A 144 -14.16 -12.62 0.84
N GLY A 145 -15.06 -12.06 0.03
CA GLY A 145 -14.73 -11.55 -1.30
C GLY A 145 -13.83 -10.31 -1.29
N ALA A 146 -14.02 -9.39 -0.34
CA ALA A 146 -13.29 -8.12 -0.31
C ALA A 146 -11.79 -8.34 -0.03
N PHE A 147 -11.45 -9.12 1.00
CA PHE A 147 -10.06 -9.46 1.32
C PHE A 147 -9.37 -10.24 0.21
N ARG A 148 -10.08 -11.15 -0.45
CA ARG A 148 -9.53 -11.91 -1.58
C ARG A 148 -9.28 -11.01 -2.79
N ARG A 149 -10.23 -10.13 -3.14
CA ARG A 149 -10.04 -9.12 -4.19
C ARG A 149 -8.86 -8.20 -3.88
N LEU A 150 -8.72 -7.78 -2.62
CA LEU A 150 -7.58 -6.97 -2.16
C LEU A 150 -6.26 -7.75 -2.28
N ALA A 151 -6.22 -9.02 -1.88
CA ALA A 151 -5.03 -9.86 -1.98
C ALA A 151 -4.65 -10.15 -3.44
N ASP A 152 -5.63 -10.39 -4.31
CA ASP A 152 -5.40 -10.63 -5.74
C ASP A 152 -4.95 -9.33 -6.44
N TRP A 153 -5.61 -8.20 -6.16
CA TRP A 153 -5.18 -6.86 -6.61
C TRP A 153 -3.76 -6.53 -6.12
N TYR A 154 -3.44 -6.84 -4.85
CA TYR A 154 -2.11 -6.64 -4.29
C TYR A 154 -1.05 -7.48 -5.00
N ARG A 155 -1.32 -8.76 -5.25
CA ARG A 155 -0.39 -9.65 -5.98
C ARG A 155 -0.14 -9.15 -7.40
N GLU A 156 -1.18 -8.70 -8.10
CA GLU A 156 -1.06 -8.19 -9.46
C GLU A 156 -0.27 -6.88 -9.50
N GLN A 157 -0.56 -5.94 -8.59
CA GLN A 157 0.19 -4.69 -8.46
C GLN A 157 1.64 -4.91 -8.05
N SER A 158 1.88 -5.83 -7.11
CA SER A 158 3.23 -6.24 -6.67
C SER A 158 4.02 -6.83 -7.83
N ALA A 159 3.42 -7.72 -8.63
CA ALA A 159 4.06 -8.32 -9.79
C ALA A 159 4.46 -7.26 -10.82
N ARG A 160 3.51 -6.41 -11.26
CA ARG A 160 3.77 -5.34 -12.25
C ARG A 160 4.86 -4.37 -11.79
N ARG A 161 4.81 -3.93 -10.53
CA ARG A 161 5.85 -3.04 -9.99
C ARG A 161 7.19 -3.74 -9.81
N SER A 162 7.21 -5.03 -9.46
CA SER A 162 8.45 -5.79 -9.32
C SER A 162 9.19 -5.93 -10.65
N GLU A 163 8.47 -6.09 -11.77
CA GLU A 163 9.07 -6.12 -13.11
C GLU A 163 9.66 -4.76 -13.52
N GLN A 164 8.91 -3.67 -13.30
CA GLN A 164 9.40 -2.31 -13.57
C GLN A 164 10.65 -1.99 -12.74
N VAL A 165 10.64 -2.38 -11.46
CA VAL A 165 11.77 -2.18 -10.55
C VAL A 165 12.98 -3.02 -10.98
N ALA A 166 12.77 -4.28 -11.39
CA ALA A 166 13.84 -5.15 -11.87
C ALA A 166 14.52 -4.63 -13.14
N GLN A 167 13.80 -3.88 -13.98
CA GLN A 167 14.37 -3.24 -15.17
C GLN A 167 15.20 -2.00 -14.85
N SER A 168 15.03 -1.38 -13.67
CA SER A 168 15.75 -0.15 -13.32
C SER A 168 17.17 -0.44 -12.81
N ARG A 169 18.19 0.09 -13.51
CA ARG A 169 19.61 -0.07 -13.14
C ARG A 169 19.92 0.45 -11.73
N ALA A 170 19.26 1.54 -11.32
CA ALA A 170 19.41 2.11 -9.98
C ALA A 170 19.04 1.10 -8.88
N PHE A 171 17.95 0.35 -9.06
CA PHE A 171 17.58 -0.69 -8.10
C PHE A 171 18.52 -1.89 -8.14
N ALA A 172 19.01 -2.28 -9.31
CA ALA A 172 20.01 -3.35 -9.40
C ALA A 172 21.29 -2.98 -8.62
N SER A 173 21.75 -1.73 -8.73
CA SER A 173 22.89 -1.23 -7.94
C SER A 173 22.60 -1.22 -6.45
N MET A 174 21.42 -0.75 -6.04
CA MET A 174 21.03 -0.74 -4.62
C MET A 174 20.88 -2.15 -4.04
N ALA A 175 20.36 -3.10 -4.81
CA ALA A 175 20.27 -4.50 -4.44
C ALA A 175 21.65 -5.14 -4.24
N ARG A 176 22.61 -4.80 -5.11
CA ARG A 176 24.02 -5.24 -4.97
C ARG A 176 24.66 -4.65 -3.71
N LEU A 177 24.46 -3.36 -3.44
CA LEU A 177 24.99 -2.69 -2.24
C LEU A 177 24.47 -3.31 -0.94
N LEU A 178 23.21 -3.76 -0.94
CA LEU A 178 22.58 -4.40 0.22
C LEU A 178 22.75 -5.93 0.26
N ALA A 179 23.47 -6.52 -0.71
CA ALA A 179 23.60 -7.97 -0.87
C ALA A 179 22.24 -8.73 -0.85
N LEU A 180 21.19 -8.11 -1.40
CA LEU A 180 19.84 -8.66 -1.44
C LEU A 180 19.45 -9.04 -2.86
N GLU A 181 18.66 -10.10 -3.00
CA GLU A 181 18.02 -10.41 -4.28
C GLU A 181 17.11 -9.24 -4.70
N PRO A 182 17.20 -8.74 -5.94
CA PRO A 182 16.45 -7.57 -6.39
C PRO A 182 14.93 -7.77 -6.27
N ARG A 183 14.47 -9.02 -6.42
CA ARG A 183 13.06 -9.38 -6.22
C ARG A 183 12.63 -9.25 -4.74
N LYS A 184 13.46 -9.68 -3.78
CA LYS A 184 13.17 -9.56 -2.35
C LYS A 184 13.18 -8.09 -1.92
N LEU A 185 14.11 -7.30 -2.46
CA LEU A 185 14.17 -5.86 -2.27
C LEU A 185 12.87 -5.19 -2.78
N ALA A 186 12.44 -5.51 -4.01
CA ALA A 186 11.23 -4.95 -4.60
C ALA A 186 9.96 -5.29 -3.79
N ILE A 187 9.84 -6.54 -3.31
CA ILE A 187 8.73 -6.95 -2.42
C ILE A 187 8.78 -6.14 -1.12
N GLY A 188 9.94 -6.03 -0.49
CA GLY A 188 10.11 -5.26 0.74
C GLY A 188 9.75 -3.79 0.60
N VAL A 189 10.15 -3.15 -0.50
CA VAL A 189 9.78 -1.76 -0.81
C VAL A 189 8.27 -1.63 -1.03
N ALA A 190 7.65 -2.55 -1.77
CA ALA A 190 6.21 -2.55 -1.98
C ALA A 190 5.45 -2.70 -0.65
N GLU A 191 5.89 -3.61 0.22
CA GLU A 191 5.31 -3.77 1.56
C GLU A 191 5.46 -2.51 2.40
N GLY A 192 6.65 -1.89 2.41
CA GLY A 192 6.89 -0.66 3.16
C GLY A 192 6.02 0.51 2.69
N LEU A 193 5.80 0.63 1.38
CA LEU A 193 4.89 1.64 0.84
C LEU A 193 3.44 1.41 1.26
N ILE A 194 2.97 0.17 1.21
CA ILE A 194 1.59 -0.17 1.61
C ILE A 194 1.40 0.03 3.09
N LEU A 195 2.35 -0.45 3.90
CA LEU A 195 2.32 -0.30 5.35
C LEU A 195 2.40 1.18 5.75
N GLY A 196 3.22 1.98 5.04
CA GLY A 196 3.30 3.43 5.23
C GLY A 196 2.01 4.16 4.90
N VAL A 197 1.25 3.73 3.88
CA VAL A 197 -0.09 4.28 3.59
C VAL A 197 -1.12 3.82 4.61
N ALA A 198 -1.09 2.54 5.00
CA ALA A 198 -2.02 1.97 5.98
C ALA A 198 -1.85 2.58 7.38
N LEU A 199 -0.62 2.88 7.79
CA LEU A 199 -0.32 3.50 9.08
C LEU A 199 -0.43 5.03 9.06
N ALA A 200 -0.52 5.67 7.88
CA ALA A 200 -0.52 7.13 7.76
C ALA A 200 -1.57 7.85 8.62
N PRO A 201 -2.83 7.35 8.74
CA PRO A 201 -3.82 7.97 9.62
C PRO A 201 -3.42 8.00 11.10
N LEU A 202 -2.54 7.09 11.52
CA LEU A 202 -2.09 6.97 12.90
C LEU A 202 -0.84 7.80 13.16
N TYR A 203 0.20 7.70 12.32
CA TYR A 203 1.48 8.37 12.61
C TYR A 203 1.52 9.84 12.16
N TYR A 204 0.78 10.27 11.13
CA TYR A 204 0.81 11.69 10.73
C TYR A 204 0.34 12.66 11.82
N PRO A 205 -0.79 12.43 12.52
CA PRO A 205 -1.21 13.31 13.60
C PRO A 205 -0.25 13.28 14.79
N LEU A 206 0.34 12.10 15.06
CA LEU A 206 1.26 11.88 16.16
C LEU A 206 2.60 12.59 15.93
N GLU A 207 3.17 12.48 14.73
CA GLU A 207 4.37 13.23 14.33
C GLU A 207 4.12 14.74 14.37
N PHE A 208 3.01 15.20 13.81
CA PHE A 208 2.64 16.61 13.84
C PHE A 208 2.52 17.13 15.29
N TYR A 209 1.85 16.37 16.16
CA TYR A 209 1.74 16.67 17.58
C TYR A 209 3.12 16.79 18.26
N PHE A 210 4.02 15.84 18.01
CA PHE A 210 5.38 15.89 18.58
C PHE A 210 6.18 17.09 18.10
N ILE A 211 6.06 17.46 16.81
CA ILE A 211 6.75 18.63 16.25
C ILE A 211 6.21 19.90 16.88
N VAL A 212 4.90 20.08 16.95
CA VAL A 212 4.28 21.24 17.61
C VAL A 212 4.74 21.33 19.06
N ARG A 213 4.76 20.21 19.79
CA ARG A 213 5.19 20.17 21.19
C ARG A 213 6.67 20.49 21.37
N PHE A 214 7.52 20.05 20.44
CA PHE A 214 8.94 20.38 20.39
C PHE A 214 9.15 21.90 20.21
N PHE A 215 8.46 22.53 19.26
CA PHE A 215 8.56 23.97 19.03
C PHE A 215 8.01 24.79 20.20
N GLN A 216 6.91 24.35 20.83
CA GLN A 216 6.40 24.99 22.05
C GLN A 216 7.46 24.99 23.15
N ARG A 217 8.08 23.83 23.41
CA ARG A 217 9.13 23.71 24.43
C ARG A 217 10.32 24.61 24.12
N ARG A 218 10.75 24.65 22.85
CA ARG A 218 11.86 25.50 22.40
C ARG A 218 11.55 26.98 22.60
N ASN A 219 10.34 27.43 22.27
CA ASN A 219 9.95 28.84 22.44
C ASN A 219 9.89 29.23 23.93
N SER A 220 9.39 28.36 24.81
CA SER A 220 9.43 28.60 26.26
C SER A 220 10.86 28.73 26.79
N THR A 221 11.80 27.92 26.28
CA THR A 221 13.23 28.03 26.65
C THR A 221 13.84 29.33 26.13
N ASN A 222 13.53 29.74 24.90
CA ASN A 222 14.03 30.99 24.34
C ASN A 222 13.52 32.21 25.12
N ALA A 223 12.22 32.24 25.47
CA ALA A 223 11.65 33.33 26.27
C ALA A 223 12.38 33.46 27.62
N PHE A 224 12.57 32.33 28.32
CA PHE A 224 13.31 32.31 29.58
C PHE A 224 14.76 32.80 29.45
N ILE A 225 15.46 32.48 28.35
CA ILE A 225 16.82 32.98 28.11
C ILE A 225 16.81 34.50 27.85
N THR A 226 15.83 35.02 27.11
CA THR A 226 15.68 36.46 26.90
C THR A 226 15.44 37.19 28.21
N ASP A 227 14.54 36.68 29.07
CA ASP A 227 14.26 37.28 30.38
C ASP A 227 15.52 37.34 31.27
N ILE A 228 16.36 36.29 31.24
CA ILE A 228 17.63 36.27 31.97
C ILE A 228 18.61 37.31 31.43
N ASN A 229 18.70 37.46 30.11
CA ASN A 229 19.61 38.44 29.50
C ASN A 229 19.18 39.87 29.81
N GLU A 230 17.87 40.16 29.78
CA GLU A 230 17.34 41.47 30.17
C GLU A 230 17.63 41.79 31.64
N LEU A 231 17.45 40.83 32.55
CA LEU A 231 17.80 41.01 33.96
C LEU A 231 19.30 41.25 34.16
N ARG A 232 20.15 40.60 33.36
CA ARG A 232 21.59 40.80 33.40
C ARG A 232 21.96 42.22 32.95
N GLU A 233 21.34 42.73 31.88
CA GLU A 233 21.55 44.10 31.39
C GLU A 233 21.05 45.18 32.37
N MET A 234 20.10 44.86 33.26
CA MET A 234 19.66 45.81 34.30
C MET A 234 20.59 45.88 35.51
N VAL A 235 21.44 44.87 35.71
CA VAL A 235 22.39 44.79 36.85
C VAL A 235 23.75 45.39 36.51
N GLU A 236 24.13 45.38 35.23
CA GLU A 236 25.36 46.00 34.69
C GLU A 236 25.19 47.52 34.51
#